data_AF-A0A0Q4R4Q8-F1
#
_entry.id   AF-A0A0Q4R4Q8-F1
#
_cell.length_a   1.000
_cell.length_b   1.000
_cell.length_c   1.000
_cell.angle_alpha   90.00
_cell.angle_beta   90.00
_cell.angle_gamma   90.00
#
_symmetry.space_group_name_H-M   'P 1'
#
loop_
_entity.id
_entity.type
_entity.pdbx_description
1 polymer ?
#
loop_
_entity_poly.entity_id
_entity_poly.type
_entity_poly.pdbx_seq_one_letter_code
_entity_poly.pdbx_strand_id
1 'polypeptide(L)'
;MSLNAYQRTRTITESPRATECRLMRQITGEMIAARDAGVVGVPLTAILFRNREVWNAFSTACAARGNRLPDSLRASIVSLGLWVDRFTSTVVAGRDDIDGLIDVNRAIIQGLEQD
;
A
#
# COMPACT_ATOMS: atom_id res chain seq x y z
N MET A 1 37.70 17.35 -21.19
CA MET A 1 36.84 16.25 -21.73
C MET A 1 36.69 15.19 -20.63
N SER A 2 36.01 15.56 -19.55
CA SER A 2 34.61 15.22 -19.18
C SER A 2 34.43 13.81 -18.61
N LEU A 3 34.76 13.70 -17.31
CA LEU A 3 34.27 12.71 -16.34
C LEU A 3 32.75 12.84 -16.14
N ASN A 4 31.95 12.58 -17.18
CA ASN A 4 30.49 12.74 -17.12
C ASN A 4 29.70 11.60 -17.80
N ALA A 5 30.36 10.48 -18.13
CA ALA A 5 29.68 9.32 -18.71
C ALA A 5 29.19 8.29 -17.67
N TYR A 6 29.56 8.43 -16.39
CA TYR A 6 29.26 7.44 -15.35
C TYR A 6 28.05 7.79 -14.46
N GLN A 7 27.28 8.85 -14.74
CA GLN A 7 26.30 9.38 -13.78
C GLN A 7 24.84 9.52 -14.23
N ARG A 8 24.43 9.06 -15.43
CA ARG A 8 23.07 9.38 -15.91
C ARG A 8 22.31 8.29 -16.68
N THR A 9 22.32 7.05 -16.21
CA THR A 9 21.16 6.17 -16.45
C THR A 9 20.99 5.11 -15.34
N ARG A 10 20.89 5.54 -14.08
CA ARG A 10 20.30 4.72 -13.01
C ARG A 10 18.77 4.65 -13.15
N THR A 11 18.29 4.40 -14.37
CA THR A 11 16.89 4.05 -14.63
C THR A 11 16.87 2.55 -14.92
N ILE A 12 17.29 1.78 -13.92
CA ILE A 12 16.93 0.36 -13.85
C ILE A 12 15.42 0.40 -13.70
N THR A 13 14.70 0.09 -14.78
CA THR A 13 13.24 0.10 -14.85
C THR A 13 12.70 -0.79 -13.74
N GLU A 14 12.24 -0.18 -12.67
CA GLU A 14 11.63 -0.91 -11.56
C GLU A 14 10.41 -1.65 -12.10
N SER A 15 10.30 -2.95 -11.80
CA SER A 15 9.11 -3.71 -12.20
C SER A 15 7.87 -3.08 -11.55
N PRO A 16 6.68 -3.16 -12.17
CA PRO A 16 5.45 -2.69 -11.56
C PRO A 16 5.26 -3.22 -10.12
N ARG A 17 5.62 -4.49 -9.90
CA ARG A 17 5.63 -5.15 -8.58
C ARG A 17 6.57 -4.52 -7.56
N ALA A 18 7.80 -4.19 -7.97
CA ALA A 18 8.74 -3.51 -7.07
C ALA A 18 8.25 -2.10 -6.70
N THR A 19 7.61 -1.40 -7.64
CA THR A 19 6.96 -0.11 -7.39
C THR A 19 5.80 -0.26 -6.39
N GLU A 20 4.93 -1.25 -6.57
CA GLU A 20 3.82 -1.58 -5.65
C GLU A 20 4.33 -1.91 -4.24
N CYS A 21 5.37 -2.75 -4.15
CA CYS A 21 5.99 -3.14 -2.88
C CYS A 21 6.58 -1.93 -2.15
N ARG A 22 7.32 -1.07 -2.86
CA ARG A 22 7.89 0.16 -2.28
C ARG A 22 6.80 1.09 -1.75
N LEU A 23 5.74 1.31 -2.54
CA LEU A 23 4.63 2.16 -2.12
C LEU A 23 3.96 1.61 -0.87
N MET A 24 3.67 0.31 -0.84
CA MET A 24 3.04 -0.35 0.31
C MET A 24 3.93 -0.29 1.55
N ARG A 25 5.25 -0.50 1.42
CA ARG A 25 6.19 -0.35 2.54
C ARG A 25 6.23 1.07 3.09
N GLN A 26 6.24 2.07 2.20
CA GLN A 26 6.29 3.46 2.61
C GLN A 26 5.07 3.80 3.48
N ILE A 27 3.85 3.53 2.98
CA ILE A 27 2.63 3.86 3.73
C ILE A 27 2.52 3.05 5.03
N THR A 28 2.94 1.78 5.02
CA THR A 28 2.96 0.94 6.22
C THR A 28 3.95 1.47 7.26
N GLY A 29 5.12 1.96 6.82
CA GLY A 29 6.09 2.61 7.71
C GLY A 29 5.54 3.89 8.34
N GLU A 30 4.85 4.72 7.55
CA GLU A 30 4.15 5.93 8.05
C GLU A 30 3.09 5.58 9.11
N MET A 31 2.32 4.51 8.87
CA MET A 31 1.30 4.03 9.82
C MET A 31 1.89 3.48 11.12
N ILE A 32 2.97 2.69 11.05
CA ILE A 32 3.68 2.19 12.23
C ILE A 32 4.25 3.34 13.04
N ALA A 33 4.91 4.30 12.38
CA ALA A 33 5.46 5.48 13.06
C ALA A 33 4.36 6.31 13.74
N ALA A 34 3.20 6.47 13.08
CA ALA A 34 2.06 7.18 13.65
C ALA A 34 1.50 6.48 14.89
N ARG A 35 1.37 5.15 14.84
CA ARG A 35 0.95 4.34 15.99
C ARG A 35 1.93 4.48 17.15
N ASP A 36 3.21 4.28 16.90
CA ASP A 36 4.26 4.28 17.93
C ASP A 36 4.42 5.66 18.58
N ALA A 37 4.15 6.73 17.82
CA ALA A 37 4.11 8.11 18.34
C ALA A 37 2.77 8.51 18.97
N GLY A 38 1.76 7.63 18.99
CA GLY A 38 0.44 7.91 19.54
C GLY A 38 -0.32 9.00 18.79
N VAL A 39 -0.11 9.11 17.47
CA VAL A 39 -0.75 10.12 16.61
C VAL A 39 -2.24 9.84 16.53
N VAL A 40 -3.07 10.87 16.74
CA VAL A 40 -4.54 10.80 16.72
C VAL A 40 -5.14 11.95 15.91
N GLY A 41 -6.44 11.85 15.62
CA GLY A 41 -7.19 12.93 14.97
C GLY A 41 -6.77 13.18 13.52
N VAL A 42 -6.81 14.44 13.08
CA VAL A 42 -6.59 14.84 11.68
C VAL A 42 -5.28 14.30 11.09
N PRO A 43 -4.13 14.35 11.80
CA PRO A 43 -2.88 13.78 11.28
C PRO A 43 -2.97 12.27 11.00
N LEU A 44 -3.60 11.49 11.89
CA LEU A 44 -3.81 10.05 11.68
C LEU A 44 -4.73 9.81 10.48
N THR A 45 -5.83 10.56 10.39
CA THR A 45 -6.79 10.46 9.28
C THR A 45 -6.15 10.70 7.93
N ALA A 46 -5.20 11.65 7.83
CA ALA A 46 -4.49 11.92 6.58
C ALA A 46 -3.63 10.72 6.12
N ILE A 47 -2.96 10.04 7.05
CA ILE A 47 -2.16 8.83 6.77
C ILE A 47 -3.08 7.69 6.34
N LEU A 48 -4.16 7.47 7.09
CA LEU A 48 -5.16 6.45 6.79
C LEU A 48 -5.84 6.66 5.43
N PHE A 49 -6.09 7.91 5.05
CA PHE A 49 -6.65 8.22 3.73
C PHE A 49 -5.70 7.84 2.60
N ARG A 50 -4.40 8.12 2.72
CA ARG A 50 -3.41 7.67 1.72
C ARG A 50 -3.38 6.14 1.61
N ASN A 51 -3.45 5.42 2.73
CA ASN A 51 -3.56 3.96 2.70
C ASN A 51 -4.77 3.49 1.90
N ARG A 52 -5.93 4.10 2.12
CA ARG A 52 -7.16 3.82 1.37
C ARG A 52 -7.01 4.10 -0.13
N GLU A 53 -6.32 5.17 -0.52
CA GLU A 53 -6.04 5.49 -1.94
C GLU A 53 -5.20 4.40 -2.61
N VAL A 54 -4.15 3.92 -1.94
CA VAL A 54 -3.31 2.81 -2.43
C VAL A 54 -4.16 1.55 -2.65
N TRP A 55 -5.00 1.19 -1.69
CA TRP A 55 -5.89 0.03 -1.78
C TRP A 55 -6.95 0.16 -2.87
N ASN A 56 -7.46 1.37 -3.11
CA ASN A 56 -8.38 1.64 -4.22
C ASN A 56 -7.67 1.43 -5.57
N ALA A 57 -6.44 1.92 -5.72
CA ALA A 57 -5.65 1.70 -6.93
C ALA A 57 -5.43 0.21 -7.20
N PHE A 58 -5.07 -0.57 -6.17
CA PHE A 58 -4.87 -2.03 -6.29
C PHE A 58 -6.17 -2.75 -6.67
N SER A 59 -7.27 -2.39 -6.01
CA SER A 59 -8.59 -2.98 -6.29
C SER A 59 -9.05 -2.67 -7.71
N THR A 60 -8.88 -1.43 -8.16
CA THR A 60 -9.21 -1.00 -9.52
C THR A 60 -8.36 -1.71 -10.56
N ALA A 61 -7.05 -1.83 -10.33
CA ALA A 61 -6.15 -2.58 -11.21
C ALA A 61 -6.51 -4.06 -11.28
N CYS A 62 -6.92 -4.67 -10.17
CA CYS A 62 -7.40 -6.05 -10.13
C CYS A 62 -8.76 -6.21 -10.83
N ALA A 63 -9.65 -5.22 -10.77
CA ALA A 63 -10.95 -5.26 -11.44
C ALA A 63 -10.85 -5.03 -12.97
N ALA A 64 -9.76 -4.42 -13.45
CA ALA A 64 -9.60 -4.06 -14.86
C ALA A 64 -9.58 -5.28 -15.81
N ARG A 65 -10.20 -5.12 -16.98
CA ARG A 65 -10.11 -6.08 -18.09
C ARG A 65 -8.67 -6.08 -18.62
N GLY A 66 -7.97 -7.20 -18.53
CA GLY A 66 -6.56 -7.34 -18.95
C GLY A 66 -5.58 -7.55 -17.80
N ASN A 67 -6.02 -7.54 -16.54
CA ASN A 67 -5.20 -8.00 -15.44
C ASN A 67 -4.85 -9.50 -15.63
N ARG A 68 -3.58 -9.85 -15.44
CA ARG A 68 -3.04 -11.19 -15.73
C ARG A 68 -2.95 -12.10 -14.49
N LEU A 69 -3.36 -11.61 -13.32
CA LEU A 69 -3.43 -12.41 -12.11
C LEU A 69 -4.60 -13.42 -12.19
N PRO A 70 -4.51 -14.55 -11.48
CA PRO A 70 -5.63 -15.48 -11.35
C PRO A 70 -6.89 -14.80 -10.79
N ASP A 71 -8.06 -15.17 -11.29
CA ASP A 71 -9.34 -14.54 -10.89
C ASP A 71 -9.60 -14.64 -9.39
N SER A 72 -9.21 -15.76 -8.75
CA SER A 72 -9.30 -15.93 -7.30
C SER A 72 -8.46 -14.90 -6.55
N LEU A 73 -7.21 -14.69 -6.97
CA LEU A 73 -6.30 -13.72 -6.35
C LEU A 73 -6.82 -12.29 -6.55
N ARG A 74 -7.30 -11.96 -7.76
CA ARG A 74 -7.93 -10.65 -8.04
C ARG A 74 -9.12 -10.41 -7.13
N ALA A 75 -10.00 -11.39 -6.98
CA ALA A 75 -11.17 -11.30 -6.10
C ALA A 75 -10.77 -11.12 -4.63
N SER A 76 -9.73 -11.83 -4.16
CA SER A 76 -9.20 -11.65 -2.81
C SER A 76 -8.65 -10.24 -2.57
N ILE A 77 -7.87 -9.69 -3.51
CA ILE A 77 -7.32 -8.33 -3.39
C ILE A 77 -8.45 -7.28 -3.37
N VAL A 78 -9.44 -7.41 -4.25
CA VAL A 78 -10.61 -6.52 -4.25
C VAL A 78 -11.39 -6.61 -2.93
N SER A 79 -11.59 -7.83 -2.42
CA SER A 79 -12.29 -8.03 -1.14
C SER A 79 -11.54 -7.41 0.03
N LEU A 80 -10.21 -7.53 0.05
CA LEU A 80 -9.36 -6.87 1.04
C LEU A 80 -9.44 -5.34 0.92
N GLY A 81 -9.44 -4.78 -0.29
CA GLY A 81 -9.62 -3.34 -0.50
C GLY A 81 -10.94 -2.81 0.07
N LEU A 82 -12.04 -3.55 -0.12
CA LEU A 82 -13.34 -3.21 0.49
C LEU A 82 -13.30 -3.29 2.03
N TRP A 83 -12.63 -4.30 2.58
CA TRP A 83 -12.44 -4.42 4.02
C TRP A 83 -11.61 -3.26 4.58
N VAL A 84 -10.49 -2.93 3.94
CA VAL A 84 -9.62 -1.79 4.32
C VAL A 84 -10.40 -0.49 4.30
N ASP A 85 -11.22 -0.25 3.27
CA ASP A 85 -12.05 0.95 3.20
C ASP A 85 -12.99 1.04 4.40
N ARG A 86 -13.75 -0.03 4.70
CA ARG A 86 -14.65 -0.08 5.86
C ARG A 86 -13.90 0.07 7.18
N PHE A 87 -12.83 -0.69 7.38
CA PHE A 87 -12.09 -0.71 8.64
C PHE A 87 -11.38 0.62 8.89
N THR A 88 -10.85 1.27 7.86
CA THR A 88 -10.30 2.63 7.96
C THR A 88 -11.33 3.62 8.52
N SER A 89 -12.60 3.53 8.13
CA SER A 89 -13.66 4.38 8.69
C SER A 89 -13.90 4.10 10.18
N THR A 90 -13.77 2.84 10.62
CA THR A 90 -13.85 2.46 12.04
C THR A 90 -12.73 3.09 12.85
N VAL A 91 -11.49 3.02 12.35
CA VAL A 91 -10.31 3.61 13.01
C VAL A 91 -10.40 5.14 13.07
N VAL A 92 -10.79 5.79 11.97
CA VAL A 92 -11.00 7.25 11.93
C VAL A 92 -12.08 7.70 12.93
N ALA A 93 -13.10 6.87 13.15
CA ALA A 93 -14.13 7.12 14.14
C ALA A 93 -13.68 6.85 15.59
N GLY A 94 -12.43 6.43 15.81
CA GLY A 94 -11.87 6.11 17.12
C GLY A 94 -12.48 4.86 17.76
N ARG A 95 -13.06 3.96 16.95
CA ARG A 95 -13.73 2.74 17.44
C ARG A 95 -12.83 1.51 17.45
N ASP A 96 -11.65 1.61 16.84
CA ASP A 96 -10.66 0.54 16.74
C ASP A 96 -9.27 1.16 16.52
N ASP A 97 -8.23 0.35 16.65
CA ASP A 97 -6.85 0.77 16.42
C ASP A 97 -6.39 0.52 14.96
N ILE A 98 -5.22 1.07 14.62
CA ILE A 98 -4.65 0.99 13.27
C ILE A 98 -3.98 -0.37 12.98
N ASP A 99 -3.79 -1.25 13.98
CA ASP A 99 -2.94 -2.43 13.85
C ASP A 99 -3.50 -3.43 12.82
N GLY A 100 -4.83 -3.58 12.76
CA GLY A 100 -5.47 -4.43 11.74
C GLY A 100 -5.13 -4.02 10.30
N LEU A 101 -4.98 -2.71 10.03
CA LEU A 101 -4.57 -2.24 8.70
C LEU A 101 -3.09 -2.48 8.44
N ILE A 102 -2.24 -2.32 9.47
CA ILE A 102 -0.79 -2.57 9.38
C ILE A 102 -0.53 -4.04 9.06
N ASP A 103 -1.24 -4.96 9.71
CA ASP A 103 -1.05 -6.40 9.51
C ASP A 103 -1.46 -6.85 8.10
N VAL A 104 -2.58 -6.33 7.58
CA VAL A 104 -3.00 -6.61 6.20
C VAL A 104 -1.97 -6.07 5.19
N ASN A 105 -1.44 -4.86 5.40
CA ASN A 105 -0.41 -4.32 4.52
C ASN A 105 0.89 -5.15 4.55
N ARG A 106 1.31 -5.63 5.74
CA ARG A 106 2.48 -6.52 5.87
C ARG A 106 2.29 -7.83 5.12
N ALA A 107 1.11 -8.44 5.20
CA ALA A 107 0.80 -9.66 4.44
C ALA A 107 0.89 -9.43 2.92
N ILE A 108 0.41 -8.29 2.42
CA ILE A 108 0.56 -7.93 1.01
C ILE A 108 2.03 -7.70 0.62
N ILE A 109 2.80 -6.98 1.44
CA ILE A 109 4.24 -6.75 1.18
C ILE A 109 4.96 -8.09 1.04
N GLN A 110 4.71 -9.03 1.97
CA GLN A 110 5.31 -10.36 1.93
C GLN A 110 4.91 -11.12 0.65
N GLY A 111 3.65 -11.07 0.25
CA GLY A 111 3.20 -11.68 -1.00
C GLY A 111 3.85 -11.05 -2.25
N LEU A 112 4.09 -9.74 -2.25
CA LEU A 112 4.76 -9.03 -3.34
C LEU A 112 6.27 -9.33 -3.42
N GLU A 113 6.90 -9.78 -2.33
CA GLU A 113 8.32 -10.17 -2.29
C GLU A 113 8.60 -11.59 -2.78
N GLN A 114 7.60 -12.47 -2.79
CA GLN A 114 7.76 -13.90 -3.08
C GLN A 114 7.65 -14.28 -4.57
N ASP A 115 7.29 -13.33 -5.44
CA ASP A 115 7.12 -13.49 -6.90
C ASP A 115 8.15 -12.64 -7.67
#